data_AF-A0A242KLW3-F1
#
_entry.id   AF-A0A242KLW3-F1
#
_cell.length_a   1.000
_cell.length_b   1.000
_cell.length_c   1.000
_cell.angle_alpha   90.00
_cell.angle_beta   90.00
_cell.angle_gamma   90.00
#
_symmetry.space_group_name_H-M   'P 1'
#
loop_
_entity.id
_entity.type
_entity.pdbx_description
1 polymer ?
#
loop_
_entity_poly.entity_id
_entity_poly.type
_entity_poly.pdbx_seq_one_letter_code
_entity_poly.pdbx_strand_id
1 'polypeptide(L)' 'MVRPVLEAMDMDTLTKGRYVQLLARGYSPKDVFKALSKGTDMEKERLRKEFDYWRIHNGIQELKPARPVIKRKKNIAQE' A
#
# COMPACT_ATOMS: atom_id res chain seq x y z
N MET A 1 16.38 8.17 3.16
CA MET A 1 15.20 8.40 4.03
C MET A 1 14.70 7.06 4.53
N VAL A 2 15.02 6.72 5.79
CA VAL A 2 14.46 5.54 6.46
C VAL A 2 12.97 5.81 6.61
N ARG A 3 12.14 5.10 5.84
CA ARG A 3 10.68 5.25 5.95
C ARG A 3 10.28 4.82 7.37
N PRO A 4 9.42 5.57 8.08
CA PRO A 4 8.91 5.10 9.35
C PRO A 4 8.21 3.76 9.12
N VAL A 5 8.58 2.77 9.93
CA VAL A 5 8.02 1.43 9.89
C VAL A 5 6.51 1.56 10.11
N LEU A 6 5.69 1.01 9.20
CA LEU A 6 4.27 0.88 9.50
C LEU A 6 4.13 0.11 10.80
N GLU A 7 3.32 0.64 11.71
CA GLU A 7 2.89 -0.11 12.88
C GLU A 7 2.20 -1.40 12.45
N ALA A 8 2.30 -2.42 13.30
CA ALA A 8 1.58 -3.66 13.12
C ALA A 8 0.08 -3.36 13.05
N MET A 9 -0.59 -3.90 12.04
CA MET A 9 -2.02 -3.68 11.80
C MET A 9 -2.67 -5.03 11.53
N ASP A 10 -3.96 -5.15 11.85
CA ASP A 10 -4.74 -6.35 11.56
C ASP A 10 -5.60 -6.17 10.32
N MET A 11 -5.95 -7.27 9.68
CA MET A 11 -6.87 -7.28 8.52
C MET A 11 -8.21 -6.62 8.85
N ASP A 12 -8.72 -6.83 10.06
CA ASP A 12 -9.99 -6.26 10.53
C ASP A 12 -9.93 -4.71 10.63
N THR A 13 -8.74 -4.18 10.95
CA THR A 13 -8.49 -2.75 11.06
C THR A 13 -8.15 -2.08 9.72
N LEU A 14 -7.89 -2.88 8.67
CA LEU A 14 -7.52 -2.39 7.36
C LEU A 14 -8.76 -1.95 6.57
N THR A 15 -9.07 -0.67 6.62
CA THR A 15 -10.13 -0.06 5.80
C THR A 15 -9.59 0.44 4.45
N LYS A 16 -10.47 0.52 3.44
CA LYS A 16 -10.14 1.06 2.12
C LYS A 16 -9.48 2.44 2.21
N GLY A 17 -10.02 3.32 3.05
CA GLY A 17 -9.48 4.66 3.28
C GLY A 17 -8.06 4.63 3.86
N ARG A 18 -7.81 3.76 4.84
CA ARG A 18 -6.47 3.59 5.44
C ARG A 18 -5.46 3.07 4.42
N TYR A 19 -5.84 2.09 3.61
CA TYR A 19 -4.99 1.56 2.54
C TYR A 19 -4.64 2.62 1.50
N VAL A 20 -5.62 3.40 1.02
CA VAL A 20 -5.39 4.51 0.08
C VAL A 20 -4.47 5.58 0.70
N GLN A 21 -4.63 5.88 1.99
CA GLN A 21 -3.78 6.84 2.70
C GLN A 21 -2.33 6.36 2.83
N LEU A 22 -2.12 5.05 3.02
CA LEU A 22 -0.80 4.42 3.01
C LEU A 22 -0.17 4.48 1.62
N LEU A 23 -0.94 4.17 0.57
CA LEU A 23 -0.51 4.32 -0.82
C LEU A 23 -0.14 5.77 -1.16
N ALA A 24 -0.90 6.76 -0.68
CA ALA A 24 -0.63 8.19 -0.83
C ALA A 24 0.61 8.67 -0.06
N ARG A 25 0.93 8.02 1.07
CA ARG A 25 2.19 8.22 1.80
C ARG A 25 3.40 7.58 1.11
N GLY A 26 3.20 6.90 -0.03
CA GLY A 26 4.26 6.24 -0.80
C GLY A 26 4.62 4.83 -0.32
N TYR A 27 3.81 4.25 0.56
CA TYR A 27 3.94 2.84 0.92
C TYR A 27 3.41 1.95 -0.20
N SER A 28 4.09 0.83 -0.41
CA SER A 28 3.68 -0.15 -1.42
C SER A 28 2.75 -1.20 -0.80
N PRO A 29 1.96 -1.94 -1.61
CA PRO A 29 1.17 -3.07 -1.12
C PRO A 29 2.01 -4.09 -0.33
N LYS A 30 3.30 -4.25 -0.67
CA LYS A 30 4.27 -5.06 0.08
C LYS A 30 4.56 -4.52 1.49
N ASP A 31 4.68 -3.20 1.64
CA ASP A 31 4.91 -2.57 2.96
C ASP A 31 3.67 -2.75 3.85
N VAL A 32 2.48 -2.60 3.28
CA VAL A 32 1.21 -2.86 3.97
C VAL A 32 1.11 -4.33 4.36
N PHE A 33 1.39 -5.26 3.45
CA PHE A 33 1.40 -6.69 3.74
C PHE A 33 2.38 -7.07 4.85
N LYS A 34 3.55 -6.41 4.90
CA LYS A 34 4.53 -6.62 5.97
C LYS A 34 4.02 -6.11 7.32
N ALA A 35 3.23 -5.04 7.35
CA ALA A 35 2.58 -4.55 8.57
C ALA A 35 1.46 -5.49 9.04
N LEU A 36 0.67 -6.02 8.10
CA LEU A 36 -0.35 -7.03 8.36
C LEU A 36 0.24 -8.32 8.94
N SER A 37 1.33 -8.80 8.33
CA SER A 37 2.06 -9.99 8.80
C SER A 37 2.72 -9.83 10.18
N LYS A 38 2.76 -8.61 10.73
CA LYS A 38 3.26 -8.33 12.08
C LYS A 38 2.15 -8.14 13.11
N GLY A 39 0.94 -7.74 12.68
CA GLY A 39 -0.21 -7.57 13.58
C GLY A 39 -0.99 -8.87 13.74
N THR A 40 -1.11 -9.63 12.67
CA THR A 40 -1.84 -10.89 12.65
C THR A 40 -0.88 -12.08 12.75
N ASP A 41 -1.10 -12.99 13.71
CA ASP A 41 -0.42 -14.30 13.80
C ASP A 41 -1.03 -15.32 12.80
N MET A 42 -1.39 -14.87 11.60
CA MET A 42 -1.89 -15.73 10.53
C MET A 42 -0.73 -16.24 9.68
N GLU A 43 -0.88 -17.46 9.16
CA GLU A 43 0.01 -17.96 8.12
C GLU A 43 0.08 -16.97 6.94
N LYS A 44 1.31 -16.62 6.54
CA LYS A 44 1.57 -15.65 5.48
C LYS A 44 0.86 -15.99 4.17
N GLU A 45 0.70 -17.27 3.87
CA GLU A 45 0.02 -17.72 2.66
C GLU A 45 -1.48 -17.45 2.72
N ARG A 46 -2.12 -17.70 3.87
CA ARG A 46 -3.51 -17.38 4.13
C ARG A 46 -3.73 -15.86 4.13
N LEU A 47 -2.88 -15.12 4.82
CA LEU A 47 -2.92 -13.65 4.84
C LEU A 47 -2.80 -13.07 3.41
N ARG A 48 -1.97 -13.68 2.55
CA ARG A 48 -1.84 -13.23 1.16
C ARG A 48 -3.12 -13.44 0.37
N LYS A 49 -3.78 -14.60 0.50
CA LYS A 49 -5.05 -14.87 -0.17
C LYS A 49 -6.15 -13.90 0.30
N GLU A 50 -6.26 -13.72 1.61
CA GLU A 50 -7.23 -12.79 2.21
C GLU A 50 -6.97 -11.34 1.79
N PHE A 51 -5.70 -10.92 1.78
CA PHE A 51 -5.32 -9.57 1.36
C PHE A 51 -5.59 -9.33 -0.13
N ASP A 52 -5.34 -10.31 -0.99
CA ASP A 52 -5.64 -10.20 -2.42
C ASP A 52 -7.15 -10.18 -2.66
N TYR A 53 -7.90 -11.06 -1.99
CA TYR A 53 -9.37 -11.05 -2.00
C TYR A 53 -9.94 -9.71 -1.55
N TRP A 54 -9.45 -9.17 -0.44
CA TRP A 54 -9.85 -7.86 0.06
C TRP A 54 -9.55 -6.75 -0.95
N ARG A 55 -8.39 -6.77 -1.62
CA ARG A 55 -8.04 -5.80 -2.66
C ARG A 55 -8.94 -5.89 -3.89
N ILE A 56 -9.31 -7.09 -4.31
CA ILE A 56 -10.23 -7.33 -5.43
C ILE A 56 -11.64 -6.85 -5.06
N HIS A 57 -12.14 -7.28 -3.91
CA HIS A 57 -13.49 -6.94 -3.42
C HIS A 57 -13.68 -5.43 -3.23
N ASN A 58 -12.64 -4.71 -2.78
CA ASN A 58 -12.68 -3.26 -2.62
C ASN A 58 -12.40 -2.48 -3.91
N GLY A 59 -12.07 -3.15 -5.02
CA GLY A 59 -11.73 -2.54 -6.31
C GLY A 59 -10.41 -1.77 -6.30
N ILE A 60 -9.46 -2.18 -5.44
CA ILE A 60 -8.18 -1.50 -5.19
C ILE A 60 -6.97 -2.37 -5.58
N GLN A 61 -7.21 -3.47 -6.29
CA GLN A 61 -6.17 -4.32 -6.87
C GLN A 61 -5.28 -3.52 -7.83
N GLU A 62 -5.88 -2.70 -8.70
CA GLU A 62 -5.16 -1.87 -9.68
C GLU A 62 -4.68 -0.52 -9.13
N LEU A 63 -4.99 -0.23 -7.86
CA LEU A 63 -4.62 1.02 -7.21
C LEU A 63 -3.11 1.03 -6.98
N LYS A 64 -2.42 1.75 -7.87
CA LYS A 64 -0.98 1.94 -7.79
C LYS A 64 -0.68 2.83 -6.58
N PRO A 65 0.43 2.58 -5.85
CA PRO A 65 0.90 3.52 -4.85
C PRO A 65 1.02 4.87 -5.52
N ALA A 66 0.36 5.88 -4.96
CA ALA A 66 0.53 7.26 -5.35
C ALA A 66 1.93 7.68 -4.91
N ARG A 67 2.93 7.22 -5.66
CA ARG A 67 4.15 8.01 -5.79
C ARG A 67 3.63 9.37 -6.24
N PRO A 68 3.97 10.48 -5.56
CA PRO A 68 3.81 11.76 -6.21
C PRO A 68 4.48 11.59 -7.56
N VAL A 69 3.69 11.62 -8.62
CA VAL A 69 4.23 11.80 -9.96
C VAL A 69 4.81 13.18 -9.84
N ILE A 70 6.09 13.27 -9.43
CA ILE A 70 6.90 14.42 -9.71
C ILE A 70 6.86 14.42 -11.22
N LYS A 71 5.88 15.14 -11.78
CA LYS A 71 5.94 15.62 -13.14
C LYS A 71 7.20 16.44 -13.14
N ARG A 72 8.35 15.81 -13.42
CA ARG A 72 9.49 16.53 -13.96
C ARG A 72 8.90 17.13 -15.23
N LYS A 73 8.45 18.39 -15.15
CA LYS A 73 8.30 19.23 -16.33
C LYS A 73 9.65 19.10 -17.00
N LYS A 74 9.74 18.30 -18.08
CA LYS A 74 10.80 18.46 -19.05
C LYS A 74 10.56 19.86 -19.59
N ASN A 75 11.25 20.84 -19.01
CA ASN A 75 11.57 22.05 -19.74
C ASN A 75 12.46 21.56 -20.89
N ILE A 76 11.84 21.18 -22.01
CA ILE A 76 12.52 21.28 -23.30
C ILE A 76 12.40 22.75 -23.61
N ALA A 77 13.46 23.46 -23.25
CA ALA A 77 13.72 24.81 -23.71
C ALA A 77 13.63 24.82 -25.23
N GLN A 78 13.06 25.91 -25.74
CA GLN A 78 13.16 26.29 -27.13
C GLN A 78 14.62 26.32 -27.57
N GLU A 79 14.90 25.75 -28.74
CA GLU A 79 15.66 26.39 -29.80
C GLU A 79 15.25 25.78 -31.15
#